data_AF-A0A318B8J1-F1
#
_entry.id   AF-A0A318B8J1-F1
#
_cell.length_a   1.000
_cell.length_b   1.000
_cell.length_c   1.000
_cell.angle_alpha   90.00
_cell.angle_beta   90.00
_cell.angle_gamma   90.00
#
_symmetry.space_group_name_H-M   'P 1'
#
loop_
_entity.id
_entity.type
_entity.pdbx_description
1 polymer ?
#
loop_
_entity_poly.entity_id
_entity_poly.type
_entity_poly.pdbx_seq_one_letter_code
_entity_poly.pdbx_strand_id
1 'polypeptide(L)'
;MKTLIGLIKRFPILAAAMRRFIWYSPGEVRMESWRLGHLHRGRIVEGARQELAKPDTSPARAVLLRMVIHRQQKMETALETLKSKHRQQE
;
A
#
# COMPACT_ATOMS: atom_id res chain seq x y z
N MET A 1 24.50 -16.81 -19.39
CA MET A 1 23.29 -15.96 -19.44
C MET A 1 22.06 -16.84 -19.28
N LYS A 2 21.49 -16.93 -18.07
CA LYS A 2 20.23 -17.64 -17.80
C LYS A 2 19.18 -16.57 -17.45
N THR A 3 18.22 -16.41 -18.34
CA THR A 3 17.16 -15.39 -18.29
C THR A 3 16.24 -15.64 -17.08
N LEU A 4 16.09 -14.61 -16.25
CA LEU A 4 15.23 -14.52 -15.05
C LEU A 4 13.72 -14.78 -15.27
N ILE A 5 13.31 -15.09 -16.51
CA ILE A 5 11.91 -15.28 -16.92
C ILE A 5 11.35 -16.63 -16.44
N GLY A 6 12.22 -17.59 -16.05
CA GLY A 6 11.82 -18.93 -15.62
C GLY A 6 11.12 -19.02 -14.25
N LEU A 7 11.23 -18.01 -13.38
CA LEU A 7 10.72 -18.11 -12.00
C LEU A 7 9.23 -17.76 -11.88
N ILE A 8 8.69 -16.96 -12.82
CA ILE A 8 7.29 -16.51 -12.80
C ILE A 8 6.33 -17.62 -13.26
N LYS A 9 6.80 -18.60 -14.03
CA LYS A 9 5.98 -19.75 -14.47
C LYS A 9 5.72 -20.80 -13.38
N ARG A 10 6.36 -20.71 -12.21
CA ARG A 10 6.31 -21.78 -11.19
C ARG A 10 5.12 -21.69 -10.22
N PHE A 11 4.37 -20.57 -10.19
CA PHE A 11 3.23 -20.40 -9.27
C PHE A 11 2.06 -19.57 -9.86
N PRO A 12 1.42 -19.98 -10.96
CA PRO A 12 0.22 -19.31 -11.48
C PRO A 12 -0.98 -19.37 -10.51
N ILE A 13 -0.98 -20.31 -9.57
CA ILE A 13 -2.08 -20.57 -8.64
C ILE A 13 -2.18 -19.46 -7.56
N LEU A 14 -1.06 -18.87 -7.13
CA LEU A 14 -1.09 -17.76 -6.15
C LEU A 14 -1.62 -16.45 -6.75
N ALA A 15 -1.28 -16.17 -8.01
CA ALA A 15 -1.77 -14.96 -8.70
C ALA A 15 -3.27 -15.07 -9.06
N ALA A 16 -3.74 -16.27 -9.39
CA ALA A 16 -5.14 -16.52 -9.70
C ALA A 16 -6.06 -16.46 -8.47
N ALA A 17 -5.59 -16.87 -7.28
CA ALA A 17 -6.35 -16.80 -6.03
C ALA A 17 -6.53 -15.35 -5.51
N MET A 18 -5.58 -14.45 -5.78
CA MET A 18 -5.69 -13.03 -5.37
C MET A 18 -6.70 -12.22 -6.19
N ARG A 19 -7.17 -12.76 -7.32
CA ARG A 19 -8.09 -12.06 -8.24
C ARG A 19 -9.57 -12.32 -7.93
N ARG A 20 -9.89 -12.77 -6.72
CA ARG A 20 -11.27 -12.92 -6.26
C ARG A 20 -11.56 -11.93 -5.12
N PHE A 21 -11.68 -10.65 -5.51
CA PHE A 21 -12.49 -9.63 -4.85
C PHE A 21 -12.21 -9.35 -3.36
N ILE A 22 -10.96 -9.11 -2.93
CA ILE A 22 -10.74 -8.40 -1.66
C ILE A 22 -10.79 -6.89 -1.95
N TRP A 23 -12.00 -6.33 -1.96
CA TRP A 23 -12.22 -4.90 -2.07
C TRP A 23 -12.38 -4.31 -0.67
N TYR A 24 -11.36 -3.60 -0.21
CA TYR A 24 -11.49 -2.78 0.99
C TYR A 24 -12.20 -1.48 0.62
N SER A 25 -13.22 -1.14 1.40
CA SER A 25 -13.88 0.14 1.32
C SER A 25 -12.91 1.28 1.68
N PRO A 26 -13.14 2.51 1.20
CA PRO A 26 -12.37 3.67 1.62
C PRO A 26 -12.38 3.89 3.15
N GLY A 27 -13.46 3.47 3.82
CA GLY A 27 -13.59 3.52 5.27
C GLY A 27 -12.62 2.58 5.98
N GLU A 28 -12.51 1.34 5.52
CA GLU A 28 -11.55 0.36 6.08
C GLU A 28 -10.10 0.80 5.89
N VAL A 29 -9.76 1.31 4.69
CA VAL A 29 -8.42 1.85 4.43
C VAL A 29 -8.12 3.05 5.34
N ARG A 30 -9.11 3.92 5.59
CA ARG A 30 -8.97 5.06 6.49
C ARG A 30 -8.77 4.60 7.94
N MET A 31 -9.60 3.67 8.42
CA MET A 31 -9.48 3.10 9.77
C MET A 31 -8.12 2.44 9.97
N GLU A 32 -7.63 1.71 8.98
CA GLU A 32 -6.30 1.11 9.07
C GLU A 32 -5.18 2.16 9.07
N SER A 33 -5.33 3.23 8.30
CA SER A 33 -4.41 4.37 8.32
C SER A 33 -4.36 5.02 9.72
N TRP A 34 -5.50 5.16 10.39
CA TRP A 34 -5.58 5.65 11.78
C TRP A 34 -4.91 4.69 12.76
N ARG A 35 -5.19 3.38 12.66
CA ARG A 35 -4.56 2.35 13.50
C ARG A 35 -3.04 2.37 13.36
N LEU A 36 -2.55 2.42 12.12
CA LEU A 36 -1.12 2.52 11.83
C LEU A 36 -0.52 3.83 12.33
N GLY A 37 -1.24 4.95 12.17
CA GLY A 37 -0.83 6.25 12.72
C GLY A 37 -0.68 6.21 14.24
N HIS A 38 -1.62 5.56 14.94
CA HIS A 38 -1.52 5.38 16.39
C HIS A 38 -0.32 4.49 16.77
N LEU A 39 -0.22 3.32 16.15
CA LEU A 39 0.80 2.32 16.48
C LEU A 39 2.23 2.76 16.13
N HIS A 40 2.39 3.48 15.02
CA HIS A 40 3.70 3.87 14.48
C HIS A 40 4.01 5.37 14.67
N ARG A 41 3.33 6.03 15.62
CA ARG A 41 3.56 7.44 16.00
C ARG A 41 3.49 8.41 14.80
N GLY A 42 2.43 8.29 14.00
CA GLY A 42 2.18 9.09 12.81
C GLY A 42 2.91 8.63 11.55
N ARG A 43 3.83 7.65 11.65
CA ARG A 43 4.57 7.13 10.49
C ARG A 43 3.81 6.02 9.79
N ILE A 44 2.71 6.40 9.12
CA ILE A 44 1.74 5.46 8.53
C ILE A 44 2.40 4.58 7.44
N VAL A 45 3.15 5.17 6.51
CA VAL A 45 3.76 4.43 5.37
C VAL A 45 4.85 3.48 5.87
N GLU A 46 5.80 3.96 6.66
CA GLU A 46 6.83 3.13 7.29
C GLU A 46 6.22 2.03 8.15
N GLY A 47 5.19 2.35 8.92
CA GLY A 47 4.47 1.36 9.72
C GLY A 47 3.82 0.27 8.87
N ALA A 48 3.16 0.64 7.77
CA ALA A 48 2.60 -0.31 6.83
C ALA A 48 3.67 -1.18 6.17
N ARG A 49 4.83 -0.61 5.82
CA ARG A 49 5.97 -1.34 5.25
C ARG A 49 6.57 -2.34 6.25
N GLN A 50 6.72 -1.94 7.51
CA GLN A 50 7.19 -2.82 8.57
C GLN A 50 6.23 -3.97 8.81
N GLU A 51 4.92 -3.69 8.83
CA GLU A 51 3.93 -4.74 8.96
C GLU A 51 3.89 -5.68 7.75
N LEU A 52 4.07 -5.16 6.53
CA LEU A 52 4.19 -5.99 5.31
C LEU A 52 5.42 -6.89 5.30
N ALA A 53 6.50 -6.49 5.98
CA ALA A 53 7.73 -7.27 6.05
C ALA A 53 7.62 -8.47 7.01
N LYS A 54 6.54 -8.57 7.80
CA LYS A 54 6.35 -9.68 8.74
C LYS A 54 6.05 -10.99 7.99
N PRO A 55 6.71 -12.10 8.35
CA PRO A 55 6.62 -13.37 7.62
C PRO A 55 5.23 -14.02 7.71
N ASP A 56 4.44 -13.65 8.71
CA ASP A 56 3.09 -14.15 9.00
C ASP A 56 1.97 -13.25 8.44
N THR A 57 2.31 -12.26 7.62
CA THR A 57 1.31 -11.35 7.04
C THR A 57 0.38 -12.10 6.08
N SER A 58 -0.91 -12.17 6.44
CA SER A 58 -1.90 -12.78 5.56
C SER A 58 -2.04 -12.02 4.22
N PRO A 59 -2.37 -12.71 3.12
CA PRO A 59 -2.57 -12.06 1.81
C PRO A 59 -3.57 -10.91 1.84
N ALA A 60 -4.67 -11.07 2.58
CA ALA A 60 -5.69 -10.02 2.74
C ALA A 60 -5.11 -8.77 3.43
N ARG A 61 -4.38 -8.97 4.54
CA ARG A 61 -3.72 -7.88 5.26
C ARG A 61 -2.67 -7.20 4.38
N ALA A 62 -1.92 -7.96 3.59
CA ALA A 62 -0.95 -7.39 2.65
C ALA A 62 -1.60 -6.50 1.60
N VAL A 63 -2.79 -6.86 1.10
CA VAL A 63 -3.57 -6.01 0.18
C VAL A 63 -4.00 -4.72 0.87
N LEU A 64 -4.57 -4.80 2.07
CA LEU A 64 -4.99 -3.62 2.83
C LEU A 64 -3.83 -2.64 3.08
N LEU A 65 -2.68 -3.15 3.54
CA LEU A 65 -1.50 -2.35 3.82
C LEU A 65 -0.96 -1.67 2.54
N ARG A 66 -0.97 -2.38 1.40
CA ARG A 66 -0.60 -1.78 0.10
C ARG A 66 -1.57 -0.69 -0.34
N MET A 67 -2.87 -0.85 -0.09
CA MET A 67 -3.87 0.20 -0.37
C MET A 67 -3.67 1.44 0.50
N VAL A 68 -3.32 1.26 1.78
CA VAL A 68 -2.97 2.37 2.68
C VAL A 68 -1.77 3.14 2.15
N ILE A 69 -0.68 2.45 1.79
CA ILE A 69 0.52 3.08 1.23
C ILE A 69 0.17 3.87 -0.04
N HIS A 70 -0.56 3.24 -0.97
CA HIS A 70 -0.93 3.88 -2.22
C HIS A 70 -1.78 5.15 -1.99
N ARG A 71 -2.75 5.08 -1.08
CA ARG A 71 -3.60 6.22 -0.72
C ARG A 71 -2.77 7.37 -0.16
N GLN A 72 -1.84 7.09 0.74
CA GLN A 72 -1.02 8.11 1.40
C GLN A 72 -0.09 8.81 0.40
N GLN A 73 0.57 8.04 -0.47
CA GLN A 73 1.40 8.59 -1.55
C GLN A 73 0.59 9.49 -2.49
N LYS A 74 -0.63 9.08 -2.85
CA LYS A 74 -1.52 9.89 -3.69
C LYS A 74 -1.89 11.21 -3.01
N MET A 75 -2.11 11.21 -1.69
CA MET A 75 -2.39 12.42 -0.93
C MET A 75 -1.17 13.34 -0.87
N GLU A 76 0.02 12.81 -0.64
CA GLU A 76 1.28 13.57 -0.62
C GLU A 76 1.53 14.26 -1.97
N THR A 77 1.40 13.53 -3.09
CA THR A 77 1.52 14.12 -4.43
C THR A 77 0.49 15.23 -4.67
N ALA A 78 -0.75 15.03 -4.21
CA ALA A 78 -1.79 16.05 -4.34
C ALA A 78 -1.48 17.31 -3.53
N LEU A 79 -0.94 17.16 -2.31
CA LEU A 79 -0.52 18.28 -1.47
C LEU A 79 0.64 19.05 -2.10
N GLU A 80 1.65 18.36 -2.64
CA GLU A 80 2.76 19.03 -3.32
C GLU A 80 2.30 19.77 -4.58
N THR A 81 1.34 19.20 -5.32
CA THR A 81 0.71 19.88 -6.46
C THR A 81 -0.06 21.12 -6.05
N LEU A 82 -0.69 21.14 -4.87
CA LEU A 82 -1.40 22.32 -4.37
C LEU A 82 -0.43 23.40 -3.90
N LYS A 83 0.64 23.02 -3.19
CA LYS A 83 1.68 23.96 -2.74
C LYS A 83 2.38 24.65 -3.91
N SER A 84 2.69 23.90 -4.98
CA SER A 84 3.34 24.47 -6.16
C SER A 84 2.44 25.48 -6.88
N LYS A 85 1.12 25.21 -6.96
CA LYS A 85 0.14 26.14 -7.52
C LYS A 85 0.04 27.45 -6.74
N HIS A 86 -0.02 27.37 -5.40
CA HIS A 86 -0.10 28.57 -4.56
C HIS A 86 1.14 29.47 -4.70
N ARG A 87 2.34 28.88 -4.75
CA ARG A 87 3.59 29.63 -4.94
C ARG A 87 3.69 30.34 -6.30
N GLN A 88 3.03 29.83 -7.33
CA GLN A 88 3.02 30.45 -8.67
C GLN A 88 1.99 31.60 -8.80
N GLN A 89 1.18 31.84 -7.77
CA GLN A 89 0.16 32.89 -7.74
C GLN A 89 0.60 34.12 -6.91
N GLU A 90 1.78 34.04 -6.28
CA GLU A 90 2.48 35.14 -5.58
C GLU A 90 3.57 35.72 -6.49
#